data_AF-A0A6H9KWY0-F1
#
_entry.id   AF-A0A6H9KWY0-F1
#
_cell.length_a   1.000
_cell.length_b   1.000
_cell.length_c   1.000
_cell.angle_alpha   90.00
_cell.angle_beta   90.00
_cell.angle_gamma   90.00
#
_symmetry.space_group_name_H-M   'P 1'
#
loop_
_entity.id
_entity.type
_entity.pdbx_description
1 polymer ?
#
loop_
_entity_poly.entity_id
_entity_poly.type
_entity_poly.pdbx_seq_one_letter_code
_entity_poly.pdbx_strand_id
1 'polypeptide(L)'
;MNYIFLLGSLLTFILAINLFAQNFWTVGNPLPKKISNNAVASLTIDDTCFVFSFMGIDTTKIWSGITQEAFKLNTFTNQWTQIASVPGSVGRIAASAVEFKGKI
;
A
#
# COMPACT_ATOMS: atom_id res chain seq x y z
N MET A 1 -24.57 35.68 -35.21
CA MET A 1 -23.39 35.66 -34.30
C MET A 1 -23.72 35.10 -32.91
N ASN A 2 -24.90 35.36 -32.35
CA ASN A 2 -25.24 34.98 -30.95
C ASN A 2 -25.40 33.46 -30.68
N TYR A 3 -25.87 32.66 -31.66
CA TYR A 3 -26.10 31.23 -31.44
C TYR A 3 -24.82 30.39 -31.36
N ILE A 4 -23.76 30.78 -32.08
CA ILE A 4 -22.46 30.09 -32.07
C ILE A 4 -21.78 30.27 -30.71
N PHE A 5 -21.85 31.47 -30.13
CA PHE A 5 -21.36 31.74 -28.78
C PHE A 5 -22.14 30.96 -27.71
N LEU A 6 -23.45 30.81 -27.88
CA LEU A 6 -24.31 30.04 -26.96
C LEU A 6 -24.04 28.53 -27.01
N LEU A 7 -23.78 27.98 -28.21
CA LEU A 7 -23.39 26.58 -28.39
C LEU A 7 -21.98 26.30 -27.84
N GLY A 8 -21.05 27.22 -28.06
CA GLY A 8 -19.70 27.12 -27.51
C GLY A 8 -19.68 27.13 -25.98
N SER A 9 -20.48 28.01 -25.35
CA SER A 9 -20.56 28.09 -23.89
C SER A 9 -21.24 26.86 -23.26
N LEU A 10 -22.26 26.30 -23.91
CA LEU A 10 -22.90 25.04 -23.49
C LEU A 10 -21.93 23.85 -23.56
N LEU A 11 -21.10 23.76 -24.61
CA LEU A 11 -20.10 22.70 -24.77
C LEU A 11 -19.02 22.76 -23.69
N THR A 12 -18.54 23.96 -23.35
CA THR A 12 -17.60 24.14 -22.22
C THR A 12 -18.21 23.78 -20.87
N PHE A 13 -19.52 23.98 -20.68
CA PHE A 13 -20.21 23.62 -19.43
C PHE A 13 -20.36 22.10 -19.27
N ILE A 14 -20.60 21.38 -20.38
CA ILE A 14 -20.70 19.91 -20.41
C ILE A 14 -19.32 19.24 -20.21
N LEU A 15 -18.23 19.89 -20.64
CA LEU A 15 -16.86 19.38 -20.41
C LEU A 15 -16.33 19.66 -18.99
N ALA A 16 -16.98 20.55 -18.22
CA ALA A 16 -16.55 20.91 -16.86
C ALA A 16 -17.06 19.94 -15.77
N ILE A 17 -18.08 19.14 -16.08
CA ILE A 17 -18.62 18.12 -15.16
C ILE A 17 -17.82 16.83 -15.32
N ASN A 18 -16.70 16.67 -14.61
CA ASN A 18 -16.16 15.38 -14.10
C ASN A 18 -14.76 15.57 -13.49
N LEU A 19 -14.59 16.54 -12.59
CA LEU A 19 -13.46 16.56 -11.66
C LEU A 19 -13.94 16.02 -10.31
N PHE A 20 -14.33 14.74 -10.28
CA PHE A 20 -14.41 14.05 -8.99
C PHE A 20 -13.00 13.93 -8.44
N ALA A 21 -12.80 14.32 -7.18
CA ALA A 21 -11.56 14.05 -6.47
C ALA A 21 -11.29 12.54 -6.50
N GLN A 22 -10.12 12.12 -7.00
CA GLN A 22 -9.79 10.73 -7.32
C GLN A 22 -9.44 9.85 -6.10
N ASN A 23 -9.96 10.18 -4.91
CA ASN A 23 -9.61 9.50 -3.67
C ASN A 23 -10.69 8.50 -3.26
N PHE A 24 -10.70 7.34 -3.91
CA PHE A 24 -11.52 6.20 -3.47
C PHE A 24 -10.62 5.12 -2.87
N TRP A 25 -11.05 4.59 -1.72
CA TRP A 25 -10.39 3.46 -1.09
C TRP A 25 -10.90 2.16 -1.69
N THR A 26 -9.99 1.23 -1.94
CA THR A 26 -10.34 -0.14 -2.33
C THR A 26 -9.79 -1.12 -1.29
N VAL A 27 -10.43 -2.28 -1.18
CA VAL A 27 -9.95 -3.36 -0.32
C VAL A 27 -8.83 -4.09 -1.06
N GLY A 28 -7.61 -3.99 -0.53
CA GLY A 28 -6.46 -4.76 -1.03
C GLY A 28 -6.51 -6.23 -0.62
N ASN A 29 -5.70 -7.08 -1.26
CA ASN A 29 -5.54 -8.47 -0.85
C ASN A 29 -4.99 -8.51 0.58
N PRO A 30 -5.67 -9.17 1.55
CA PRO A 30 -5.21 -9.17 2.93
C PRO A 30 -3.85 -9.85 3.08
N LEU A 31 -3.10 -9.41 4.09
CA LEU A 31 -1.87 -10.09 4.50
C LEU A 31 -2.20 -11.57 4.84
N PRO A 32 -1.40 -12.57 4.38
CA PRO A 32 -1.71 -13.99 4.60
C PRO A 32 -1.82 -14.39 6.07
N LYS A 33 -1.18 -13.63 6.97
CA LYS A 33 -1.28 -13.79 8.42
C LYS A 33 -1.81 -12.51 9.06
N LYS A 34 -2.75 -12.66 10.00
CA LYS A 34 -3.27 -11.55 10.81
C LYS A 34 -2.20 -11.08 11.78
N ILE A 35 -1.56 -9.97 11.44
CA ILE A 35 -0.52 -9.33 12.26
C ILE A 35 -0.95 -7.88 12.50
N SER A 36 -0.63 -7.36 13.69
CA SER A 36 -0.79 -5.94 13.99
C SER A 36 0.53 -5.34 14.44
N ASN A 37 0.63 -4.02 14.40
CA ASN A 37 1.82 -3.27 14.84
C ASN A 37 3.12 -3.71 14.14
N ASN A 38 2.97 -4.17 12.89
CA ASN A 38 4.02 -4.46 11.93
C ASN A 38 4.54 -3.15 11.30
N ALA A 39 5.80 -3.15 10.90
CA ALA A 39 6.37 -2.05 10.12
C ALA A 39 6.07 -2.26 8.63
N VAL A 40 5.68 -1.21 7.92
CA VAL A 40 5.36 -1.26 6.49
C VAL A 40 6.15 -0.23 5.71
N ALA A 41 6.56 -0.60 4.50
CA ALA A 41 7.23 0.29 3.55
C ALA A 41 6.94 -0.18 2.12
N SER A 42 7.19 0.68 1.14
CA SER A 42 7.13 0.31 -0.28
C SER A 42 8.47 0.56 -0.96
N LEU A 43 8.82 -0.29 -1.93
CA LEU A 43 10.01 -0.13 -2.76
C LEU A 43 9.69 -0.55 -4.19
N THR A 44 10.11 0.26 -5.15
CA THR A 44 10.02 -0.07 -6.59
C THR A 44 11.28 -0.82 -7.04
N ILE A 45 11.09 -1.99 -7.63
CA ILE A 45 12.15 -2.82 -8.21
C ILE A 45 11.72 -3.14 -9.65
N ASP A 46 12.54 -2.78 -10.63
CA ASP A 46 12.26 -3.01 -12.06
C ASP A 46 10.83 -2.59 -12.47
N ASP A 47 10.49 -1.32 -12.22
CA ASP A 47 9.18 -0.69 -12.47
C ASP A 47 7.97 -1.30 -11.73
N THR A 48 8.19 -2.31 -10.89
CA THR A 48 7.14 -2.91 -10.06
C THR A 48 7.21 -2.36 -8.64
N CYS A 49 6.14 -1.71 -8.19
CA CYS A 49 6.00 -1.31 -6.79
C CYS A 49 5.70 -2.56 -5.94
N PHE A 50 6.48 -2.75 -4.87
CA PHE A 50 6.22 -3.77 -3.86
C PHE A 50 5.89 -3.11 -2.54
N VAL A 51 4.94 -3.68 -1.80
CA VAL A 51 4.65 -3.31 -0.41
C VAL A 51 5.18 -4.41 0.50
N PHE A 52 5.87 -4.02 1.57
CA PHE A 52 6.47 -4.93 2.52
C PHE A 52 5.81 -4.77 3.88
N SER A 53 5.69 -5.88 4.60
CA SER A 53 5.27 -5.94 5.99
C SER A 53 6.31 -6.71 6.78
N PHE A 54 6.77 -6.14 7.88
CA PHE A 54 7.83 -6.70 8.72
C PHE A 54 7.39 -6.81 10.18
N MET A 55 7.64 -7.98 10.76
CA MET A 55 7.49 -8.25 12.20
C MET A 55 6.06 -7.96 12.69
N GLY A 56 5.89 -7.56 13.95
CA GLY A 56 4.60 -7.27 14.57
C GLY A 56 4.18 -8.35 15.56
N ILE A 57 2.89 -8.35 15.89
CA ILE A 57 2.29 -9.27 16.86
C ILE A 57 1.05 -9.96 16.29
N ASP A 58 0.98 -11.27 16.47
CA ASP A 58 -0.13 -12.09 15.98
C ASP A 58 -1.45 -11.82 16.74
N THR A 59 -2.46 -12.65 16.52
CA THR A 59 -3.78 -12.49 17.11
C THR A 59 -3.83 -12.76 18.61
N THR A 60 -2.83 -13.42 19.19
CA THR A 60 -2.79 -13.73 20.63
C THR A 60 -2.54 -12.49 21.48
N LYS A 61 -1.85 -11.49 20.92
CA LYS A 61 -1.47 -10.24 21.61
C LYS A 61 -0.66 -10.46 22.91
N ILE A 62 0.03 -11.59 23.03
CA ILE A 62 0.99 -11.86 24.13
C ILE A 62 2.43 -11.80 23.63
N TRP A 63 3.39 -11.73 24.55
CA TRP A 63 4.81 -11.56 24.24
C TRP A 63 5.35 -12.66 23.30
N SER A 64 4.87 -13.89 23.43
CA SER A 64 5.29 -15.02 22.58
C SER A 64 4.70 -15.00 21.18
N GLY A 65 3.71 -14.13 20.92
CA GLY A 65 3.12 -13.89 19.59
C GLY A 65 3.85 -12.83 18.77
N ILE A 66 4.92 -12.23 19.30
CA ILE A 66 5.77 -11.27 18.59
C ILE A 66 6.61 -12.03 17.56
N THR A 67 6.50 -11.65 16.28
CA THR A 67 7.09 -12.41 15.17
C THR A 67 8.21 -11.64 14.45
N GLN A 68 9.09 -12.38 13.78
CA GLN A 68 10.11 -11.87 12.85
C GLN A 68 9.68 -12.01 11.38
N GLU A 69 8.49 -12.57 11.14
CA GLU A 69 8.01 -12.83 9.79
C GLU A 69 7.95 -11.56 8.94
N ALA A 70 8.23 -11.74 7.65
CA ALA A 70 8.17 -10.68 6.67
C ALA A 70 7.44 -11.16 5.42
N PHE A 71 6.72 -10.24 4.79
CA PHE A 71 5.91 -10.50 3.61
C PHE A 71 6.13 -9.40 2.59
N LYS A 72 6.04 -9.77 1.31
CA LYS A 72 6.11 -8.86 0.17
C LYS A 72 4.86 -9.02 -0.68
N LEU A 73 4.17 -7.92 -0.97
CA LEU A 73 3.09 -7.82 -1.93
C LEU A 73 3.66 -7.32 -3.25
N ASN A 74 3.48 -8.08 -4.31
CA ASN A 74 3.61 -7.57 -5.66
C ASN A 74 2.31 -6.82 -6.02
N THR A 75 2.38 -5.50 -6.22
CA THR A 75 1.18 -4.69 -6.50
C THR A 75 0.62 -4.90 -7.90
N PHE A 76 1.44 -5.38 -8.85
CA PHE A 76 1.01 -5.71 -10.21
C PHE A 76 0.19 -7.01 -10.25
N THR A 77 0.64 -8.06 -9.57
CA THR A 77 -0.08 -9.35 -9.52
C THR A 77 -1.08 -9.44 -8.36
N ASN A 78 -1.04 -8.48 -7.44
CA ASN A 78 -1.80 -8.45 -6.19
C ASN A 78 -1.59 -9.72 -5.34
N GLN A 79 -0.37 -10.27 -5.33
CA GLN A 79 -0.02 -11.50 -4.60
C GLN A 79 0.96 -11.22 -3.47
N TRP A 80 0.63 -11.72 -2.28
CA TRP A 80 1.54 -11.77 -1.15
C TRP A 80 2.43 -13.00 -1.21
N THR A 81 3.70 -12.83 -0.86
CA THR A 81 4.65 -13.93 -0.68
C THR A 81 5.38 -13.72 0.64
N GLN A 82 5.50 -14.77 1.44
CA GLN A 82 6.37 -14.74 2.61
C GLN A 82 7.83 -14.69 2.15
N ILE A 83 8.61 -13.80 2.75
CA ILE A 83 10.04 -13.66 2.48
C ILE A 83 10.85 -14.04 3.73
N ALA A 84 12.18 -13.98 3.63
CA ALA A 84 13.05 -14.25 4.76
C ALA A 84 12.68 -13.36 5.97
N SER A 85 12.63 -13.96 7.15
CA SER A 85 12.36 -13.25 8.41
C SER A 85 13.39 -12.16 8.65
N VAL A 86 12.97 -11.09 9.31
CA VAL A 86 13.88 -10.00 9.68
C VAL A 86 14.94 -10.54 10.64
N PRO A 87 16.24 -10.25 10.44
CA PRO A 87 17.30 -10.75 11.32
C PRO A 87 17.13 -10.37 12.79
N GLY A 88 17.53 -11.29 13.67
CA GLY A 88 17.47 -11.14 15.11
C GLY A 88 17.17 -12.45 15.83
N SER A 89 17.20 -12.41 17.16
CA SER A 89 16.74 -13.51 18.03
C SER A 89 15.28 -13.38 18.44
N VAL A 90 14.69 -12.19 18.30
CA VAL A 90 13.33 -11.86 18.73
C VAL A 90 12.66 -10.91 17.73
N GLY A 91 11.33 -10.99 17.61
CA GLY A 91 10.56 -10.03 16.83
C GLY A 91 10.44 -8.67 17.52
N ARG A 92 9.93 -7.68 16.78
CA ARG A 92 9.76 -6.29 17.24
C ARG A 92 8.33 -5.82 16.92
N ILE A 93 7.81 -4.93 17.74
CA ILE A 93 6.53 -4.22 17.54
C ILE A 93 6.79 -2.72 17.51
N ALA A 94 5.90 -1.94 16.91
CA ALA A 94 6.03 -0.47 16.81
C ALA A 94 7.33 -0.01 16.14
N ALA A 95 7.89 -0.84 15.26
CA ALA A 95 9.02 -0.48 14.43
C ALA A 95 8.59 0.40 13.25
N SER A 96 9.54 1.12 12.66
CA SER A 96 9.37 1.83 11.40
C SER A 96 10.19 1.11 10.32
N ALA A 97 9.71 1.15 9.08
CA ALA A 97 10.44 0.73 7.90
C ALA A 97 10.47 1.91 6.92
N VAL A 98 11.63 2.18 6.34
CA VAL A 98 11.85 3.33 5.47
C VAL A 98 12.67 2.86 4.28
N GLU A 99 12.24 3.23 3.09
CA GLU A 99 13.07 3.04 1.90
C GLU A 99 14.17 4.11 1.84
N PHE A 100 15.40 3.68 1.61
CA PHE A 100 16.53 4.55 1.32
C PHE A 100 17.49 3.90 0.34
N LYS A 101 17.63 4.53 -0.84
CA LYS A 101 18.56 4.13 -1.92
C LYS A 101 18.33 2.68 -2.41
N GLY A 102 17.08 2.32 -2.66
CA GLY A 102 16.70 1.03 -3.20
C GLY A 102 16.72 -0.10 -2.17
N LYS A 103 16.67 0.24 -0.88
CA LYS A 103 16.72 -0.71 0.24
C LYS A 103 15.71 -0.29 1.31
N ILE A 104 15.16 -1.25 2.01
CA ILE A 104 14.33 -1.05 3.20
C ILE A 104 15.08 -1.61 4.41
#